data_AF-A0A2K3M1Y6-F1
#
_entry.id   AF-A0A2K3M1Y6-F1
#
_cell.length_a   1.000
_cell.length_b   1.000
_cell.length_c   1.000
_cell.angle_alpha   90.00
_cell.angle_beta   90.00
_cell.angle_gamma   90.00
#
_symmetry.space_group_name_H-M   'P 1'
#
loop_
_entity.id
_entity.type
_entity.pdbx_description
1 polymer ?
#
loop_
_entity_poly.entity_id
_entity_poly.type
_entity_poly.pdbx_seq_one_letter_code
_entity_poly.pdbx_strand_id
1 'polypeptide(L)'
;ILGSQVLVKVVKNKHAPPFKTAQFELEFGKGICREAEIIELSIKHKFIKKSGSFYEYNGKNFHGKEALKNHLINSDGLQELTTKLREKLLNAESETDLEQQAIDGDITEETLSHDEEAAIVAEA
;
A
#
# COMPACT_ATOMS: atom_id res chain seq x y z
N ILE A 1 -13.70 0.92 20.14
CA ILE A 1 -13.33 0.60 18.74
C ILE A 1 -13.66 1.84 17.92
N LEU A 2 -12.66 2.60 17.44
CA LEU A 2 -12.84 3.92 16.82
C LEU A 2 -12.98 3.88 15.28
N GLY A 3 -12.75 2.72 14.65
CA GLY A 3 -12.90 2.52 13.22
C GLY A 3 -12.79 1.04 12.81
N SER A 4 -12.94 0.78 11.52
CA SER A 4 -12.81 -0.56 10.91
C SER A 4 -12.01 -0.48 9.61
N GLN A 5 -11.21 -1.50 9.30
CA GLN A 5 -10.55 -1.63 8.00
C GLN A 5 -11.46 -2.39 7.05
N VAL A 6 -11.73 -1.81 5.88
CA VAL A 6 -12.63 -2.35 4.86
C VAL A 6 -11.83 -2.66 3.60
N LEU A 7 -12.09 -3.84 3.02
CA LEU A 7 -11.56 -4.26 1.74
C LEU A 7 -12.71 -4.38 0.74
N VAL A 8 -12.59 -3.69 -0.40
CA VAL A 8 -13.59 -3.67 -1.47
C VAL A 8 -12.97 -4.26 -2.73
N LYS A 9 -13.66 -5.20 -3.38
CA LYS A 9 -13.26 -5.79 -4.67
C LYS A 9 -14.24 -5.36 -5.76
N VAL A 10 -13.72 -4.87 -6.88
CA VAL A 10 -14.53 -4.50 -8.04
C VAL A 10 -14.88 -5.77 -8.83
N VAL A 11 -16.07 -6.33 -8.59
CA VAL A 11 -16.47 -7.61 -9.23
C VAL A 11 -16.79 -7.46 -10.72
N LYS A 12 -17.34 -6.32 -11.13
CA LYS A 12 -17.70 -6.06 -12.53
C LYS A 12 -17.40 -4.62 -12.89
N ASN A 13 -16.54 -4.42 -13.88
CA ASN A 13 -16.21 -3.11 -14.43
C ASN A 13 -16.28 -3.19 -15.96
N LYS A 14 -17.05 -2.29 -16.58
CA LYS A 14 -17.19 -2.18 -18.05
C LYS A 14 -16.34 -1.05 -18.66
N HIS A 15 -15.71 -0.22 -17.83
CA HIS A 15 -14.92 0.93 -18.29
C HIS A 15 -13.42 0.72 -18.13
N ALA A 16 -12.99 0.00 -17.10
CA ALA A 16 -11.59 -0.30 -16.82
C ALA A 16 -11.45 -1.78 -16.41
N PRO A 17 -10.21 -2.27 -16.17
CA PRO A 17 -9.99 -3.65 -15.77
C PRO A 17 -10.82 -4.04 -14.52
N PRO A 18 -11.53 -5.18 -14.55
CA PRO A 18 -12.27 -5.68 -13.39
C PRO A 18 -11.32 -6.29 -12.34
N PHE A 19 -11.90 -6.67 -11.19
CA PHE A 19 -11.27 -7.42 -10.09
C PHE A 19 -10.18 -6.71 -9.27
N LYS A 20 -9.88 -5.44 -9.54
CA LYS A 20 -9.04 -4.60 -8.66
C LYS A 20 -9.62 -4.51 -7.25
N THR A 21 -8.74 -4.51 -6.24
CA THR A 21 -9.08 -4.39 -4.82
C THR A 21 -8.62 -3.03 -4.27
N ALA A 22 -9.41 -2.46 -3.36
CA ALA A 22 -9.08 -1.25 -2.62
C ALA A 22 -9.27 -1.51 -1.13
N GLN A 23 -8.32 -1.06 -0.32
CA GLN A 23 -8.37 -1.16 1.14
C GLN A 23 -8.32 0.25 1.73
N PHE A 24 -9.27 0.55 2.61
CA PHE A 24 -9.32 1.84 3.31
C PHE A 24 -9.91 1.68 4.71
N GLU A 25 -9.66 2.69 5.53
CA GLU A 25 -10.15 2.76 6.90
C GLU A 25 -11.45 3.57 6.97
N LEU A 26 -12.42 3.05 7.72
CA LEU A 26 -13.70 3.66 8.00
C LEU A 26 -13.72 4.17 9.44
N GLU A 27 -13.81 5.49 9.62
CA GLU A 27 -14.00 6.15 10.91
C GLU A 27 -15.50 6.29 11.20
N PHE A 28 -15.97 5.76 12.33
CA PHE A 28 -17.40 5.84 12.69
C PHE A 28 -17.82 7.30 12.92
N GLY A 29 -18.86 7.76 12.21
CA GLY A 29 -19.37 9.13 12.30
C GLY A 29 -18.71 10.15 11.36
N LYS A 30 -17.52 9.87 10.82
CA LYS A 30 -16.84 10.72 9.82
C LYS A 30 -16.87 10.11 8.41
N GLY A 31 -16.95 8.78 8.31
CA GLY A 31 -16.97 8.03 7.06
C GLY A 31 -15.58 7.59 6.62
N ILE A 32 -15.35 7.57 5.31
CA ILE A 32 -14.10 7.07 4.70
C ILE A 32 -12.95 8.03 5.01
N CYS A 33 -11.88 7.51 5.60
CA CYS A 33 -10.69 8.27 5.94
C CYS A 33 -9.75 8.41 4.72
N ARG A 34 -10.03 9.41 3.87
CA ARG A 34 -9.26 9.67 2.64
C ARG A 34 -7.81 10.03 2.93
N GLU A 35 -7.54 10.73 4.02
CA GLU A 35 -6.20 11.17 4.39
C GLU A 35 -5.30 9.97 4.74
N ALA A 36 -5.87 8.97 5.43
CA ALA A 36 -5.15 7.74 5.76
C ALA A 36 -4.80 6.93 4.50
N GLU A 37 -5.72 6.86 3.54
CA GLU A 37 -5.52 6.19 2.25
C GLU A 37 -4.41 6.85 1.43
N ILE A 38 -4.43 8.19 1.32
CA ILE A 38 -3.41 8.96 0.59
C ILE A 38 -2.01 8.71 1.19
N ILE A 39 -1.90 8.69 2.53
CA ILE A 39 -0.61 8.43 3.19
C ILE A 39 -0.11 7.02 2.86
N GLU A 40 -0.97 6.01 2.95
CA GLU A 40 -0.61 4.61 2.67
C GLU A 40 -0.15 4.43 1.21
N LEU A 41 -0.88 5.01 0.27
CA LEU A 41 -0.51 5.02 -1.15
C LEU A 41 0.80 5.77 -1.38
N SER A 42 1.00 6.90 -0.72
CA SER A 42 2.22 7.69 -0.83
C SER A 42 3.45 6.92 -0.36
N ILE A 43 3.32 6.11 0.69
CA ILE A 43 4.38 5.21 1.18
C ILE A 43 4.65 4.12 0.14
N LYS A 44 3.59 3.46 -0.37
CA LYS A 44 3.71 2.42 -1.40
C LYS A 44 4.43 2.91 -2.66
N HIS A 45 4.16 4.15 -3.07
CA HIS A 45 4.75 4.76 -4.26
C HIS A 45 6.05 5.54 -4.00
N LYS A 46 6.59 5.47 -2.78
CA LYS A 46 7.86 6.08 -2.33
C LYS A 46 7.88 7.61 -2.36
N PHE A 47 6.72 8.27 -2.29
CA PHE A 47 6.64 9.72 -2.07
C PHE A 47 6.90 10.10 -0.61
N ILE A 48 6.55 9.21 0.31
CA ILE A 48 6.83 9.33 1.74
C ILE A 48 7.73 8.17 2.12
N LYS A 49 8.82 8.43 2.84
CA LYS A 49 9.69 7.36 3.34
C LYS A 49 9.27 7.01 4.76
N LYS A 50 9.19 5.71 5.05
CA LYS A 50 8.91 5.19 6.39
C LYS A 50 10.18 4.58 6.95
N SER A 51 10.63 5.09 8.10
CA SER A 51 11.80 4.61 8.84
C SER A 51 11.33 4.17 10.23
N GLY A 52 10.90 2.91 10.34
CA GLY A 52 10.30 2.37 11.56
C GLY A 52 9.02 3.12 11.95
N SER A 53 9.05 3.82 13.08
CA SER A 53 7.94 4.65 13.58
C SER A 53 7.96 6.09 13.04
N PHE A 54 8.94 6.44 12.21
CA PHE A 54 9.11 7.77 11.64
C PHE A 54 8.65 7.82 10.19
N TYR A 55 8.07 8.95 9.81
CA TYR A 55 7.71 9.27 8.43
C TYR A 55 8.45 10.51 7.98
N GLU A 56 9.13 10.43 6.83
CA GLU A 56 9.84 11.55 6.22
C GLU A 56 9.04 12.05 5.01
N TYR A 57 8.71 13.33 5.02
CA TYR A 57 8.02 14.02 3.93
C TYR A 57 8.67 15.39 3.69
N ASN A 58 9.13 15.64 2.46
CA ASN A 58 9.79 16.89 2.04
C ASN A 58 10.92 17.36 2.99
N GLY A 59 11.74 16.42 3.48
CA GLY A 59 12.86 16.70 4.38
C GLY A 59 12.48 16.97 5.83
N LYS A 60 11.19 16.86 6.19
CA LYS A 60 10.71 16.90 7.58
C LYS A 60 10.38 15.50 8.08
N ASN A 61 10.75 15.23 9.32
CA ASN A 61 10.47 13.96 9.99
C ASN A 61 9.28 14.12 10.95
N PHE A 62 8.38 13.15 10.92
CA PHE A 62 7.19 13.06 11.76
C PHE A 62 7.20 11.77 12.56
N HIS A 63 6.82 11.85 13.83
CA HIS A 63 6.63 10.67 14.67
C HIS A 63 5.22 10.11 14.50
N GLY A 64 5.12 8.89 13.98
CA GLY A 64 3.83 8.21 13.81
C GLY A 64 2.96 8.75 12.66
N LYS A 65 1.89 8.01 12.37
CA LYS A 65 0.96 8.31 11.27
C LYS A 65 0.09 9.54 11.57
N GLU A 66 -0.31 9.73 12.83
CA GLU A 66 -1.18 10.82 13.24
C GLU A 66 -0.51 12.20 13.10
N ALA A 67 0.76 12.34 13.47
CA ALA A 67 1.49 13.59 13.33
C ALA A 67 1.62 14.01 11.86
N LEU A 68 1.91 13.04 10.98
CA LEU A 68 1.94 13.27 9.54
C LEU A 68 0.56 13.65 9.00
N LYS A 69 -0.51 12.95 9.41
CA LYS A 69 -1.90 13.26 9.02
C LYS A 69 -2.27 14.69 9.40
N ASN A 70 -1.97 15.11 10.63
CA ASN A 70 -2.25 16.47 11.10
C ASN A 70 -1.45 17.52 10.33
N HIS A 71 -0.17 17.26 10.04
CA HIS A 71 0.63 18.17 9.22
C HIS A 71 0.10 18.29 7.78
N LEU A 72 -0.31 17.17 7.19
CA LEU A 72 -0.87 17.12 5.85
C LEU A 72 -2.25 17.77 5.75
N ILE A 73 -3.08 17.72 6.79
CA ILE A 73 -4.38 18.43 6.81
C ILE A 73 -4.18 19.95 6.92
N ASN A 74 -3.20 20.38 7.72
CA ASN A 74 -2.92 21.81 7.93
C ASN A 74 -2.15 22.47 6.78
N SER A 75 -1.55 21.67 5.90
CA SER A 75 -0.82 22.13 4.71
C SER A 75 -1.57 21.75 3.44
N ASP A 76 -1.28 22.39 2.31
CA ASP A 76 -1.88 21.98 1.03
C ASP A 76 -1.24 20.68 0.45
N GLY A 77 -0.43 19.99 1.27
CA GLY A 77 0.33 18.81 0.87
C GLY A 77 -0.53 17.62 0.49
N LEU A 78 -1.76 17.48 1.02
CA LEU A 78 -2.68 16.41 0.61
C LEU A 78 -3.09 16.52 -0.85
N GLN A 79 -3.37 17.74 -1.32
CA GLN A 79 -3.79 17.95 -2.71
C GLN A 79 -2.63 17.69 -3.66
N GLU A 80 -1.44 18.19 -3.33
CA GLU A 80 -0.23 17.94 -4.11
C GLU A 80 0.07 16.44 -4.24
N LEU A 81 0.02 15.69 -3.13
CA LEU A 81 0.22 14.24 -3.13
C LEU A 81 -0.85 13.54 -3.95
N THR A 82 -2.10 13.96 -3.84
CA THR A 82 -3.22 13.37 -4.59
C THR A 82 -3.02 13.54 -6.09
N THR A 83 -2.64 14.73 -6.54
CA THR A 83 -2.39 15.00 -7.97
C THR A 83 -1.22 14.17 -8.50
N LYS A 84 -0.08 14.17 -7.78
CA LYS A 84 1.09 13.36 -8.14
C LYS A 84 0.78 11.85 -8.16
N LEU A 85 0.00 11.36 -7.20
CA LEU A 85 -0.42 9.96 -7.15
C LEU A 85 -1.34 9.59 -8.32
N ARG A 86 -2.30 10.45 -8.65
CA ARG A 86 -3.20 10.23 -9.80
C ARG A 86 -2.43 10.19 -11.10
N GLU A 87 -1.55 11.16 -11.34
CA GLU A 87 -0.71 11.18 -12.55
C GLU A 87 0.13 9.91 -12.67
N LYS A 88 0.76 9.48 -11.58
CA LYS A 88 1.58 8.26 -11.58
C LYS A 88 0.76 6.99 -11.83
N LEU A 89 -0.40 6.87 -11.19
CA LEU A 89 -1.23 5.67 -11.27
C LEU A 89 -2.00 5.57 -12.59
N LEU A 90 -2.54 6.68 -13.09
CA LEU A 90 -3.29 6.69 -14.36
C LEU A 90 -2.37 6.46 -15.56
N ASN A 91 -1.14 6.96 -15.52
CA ASN A 91 -0.19 6.77 -16.61
C ASN A 91 0.46 5.37 -16.59
N ALA A 92 0.72 4.81 -15.40
CA ALA A 92 1.32 3.48 -15.26
C ALA A 92 0.40 2.32 -15.71
N GLU A 93 -0.92 2.55 -15.76
CA GLU A 93 -1.87 1.57 -16.31
C GLU A 93 -1.67 1.31 -17.80
N SER A 94 -0.85 2.10 -18.52
CA SER A 94 -0.49 1.81 -19.91
C SER A 94 0.61 0.75 -20.08
N GLU A 95 1.39 0.44 -19.03
CA GLU A 95 2.55 -0.46 -19.11
C GLU A 95 2.38 -1.77 -18.29
N THR A 96 1.52 -1.78 -17.26
CA THR A 96 1.47 -2.88 -16.28
C THR A 96 0.51 -4.03 -16.67
N ASP A 97 -0.30 -3.87 -17.72
CA ASP A 97 -1.31 -4.87 -18.13
C ASP A 97 -0.71 -6.16 -18.74
N LEU A 98 0.61 -6.20 -19.00
CA LEU A 98 1.29 -7.37 -19.59
C LEU A 98 1.89 -8.34 -18.56
N GLU A 99 2.22 -7.91 -17.34
CA GLU A 99 2.94 -8.76 -16.38
C GLU A 99 2.04 -9.51 -15.39
N GLN A 100 0.80 -9.05 -15.15
CA GLN A 100 -0.08 -9.64 -14.14
C GLN A 100 -0.91 -10.84 -14.63
N GLN A 101 -0.94 -11.13 -15.94
CA GLN A 101 -1.64 -12.31 -16.46
C GLN A 101 -0.88 -13.63 -16.25
N ALA A 102 0.38 -13.60 -15.78
CA ALA A 102 1.20 -14.80 -15.61
C ALA A 102 1.16 -15.42 -14.20
N ILE A 103 0.63 -14.75 -13.17
CA ILE A 103 0.78 -15.16 -11.77
C ILE A 103 -0.49 -15.82 -11.20
N ASP A 104 -1.67 -15.53 -11.74
CA ASP A 104 -2.95 -16.08 -11.23
C ASP A 104 -3.28 -17.52 -11.73
N GLY A 105 -2.30 -18.21 -12.34
CA GLY A 105 -2.50 -19.48 -13.03
C GLY A 105 -2.07 -20.75 -12.31
N ASP A 106 -1.54 -20.70 -11.08
CA ASP A 106 -1.14 -21.93 -10.37
C ASP A 106 -1.26 -21.79 -8.85
N ILE A 107 -2.33 -22.37 -8.30
CA ILE A 107 -2.36 -22.81 -6.90
C ILE A 107 -2.13 -24.31 -6.95
N THR A 108 -0.92 -24.75 -6.62
CA THR A 108 -0.68 -26.08 -6.05
C THR A 108 -0.17 -25.92 -4.64
N GLU A 109 -0.99 -26.32 -3.67
CA GLU A 109 -0.52 -26.75 -2.36
C GLU A 109 0.51 -27.86 -2.57
N GLU A 110 1.76 -27.64 -2.17
CA GLU A 110 2.49 -28.65 -1.40
C GLU A 110 3.65 -28.02 -0.63
N THR A 111 3.68 -28.40 0.64
CA THR A 111 4.68 -28.17 1.67
C THR A 111 6.10 -28.47 1.23
N LEU A 112 7.10 -27.75 1.77
CA LEU A 112 8.25 -28.36 2.46
C LEU A 112 9.08 -27.32 3.23
N SER A 113 9.17 -27.61 4.53
CA SER A 113 10.05 -27.10 5.57
C SER A 113 11.47 -26.75 5.11
N HIS A 114 11.97 -25.58 5.53
CA HIS A 114 13.39 -25.29 5.64
C HIS A 114 13.73 -25.14 7.12
N ASP A 115 14.12 -26.26 7.74
CA ASP A 115 15.05 -26.26 8.86
C ASP A 115 16.07 -27.37 8.58
N GLU A 116 17.32 -27.10 8.93
CA GLU A 116 18.54 -27.91 8.79
C GLU A 116 19.37 -27.74 7.49
N GLU A 117 20.30 -26.79 7.54
CA GLU A 117 21.64 -26.98 6.97
C GLU A 117 22.71 -26.39 7.90
N ALA A 118 23.35 -27.27 8.68
CA ALA A 118 24.69 -27.06 9.21
C ALA A 118 25.34 -28.41 9.53
N ALA A 119 25.58 -29.23 8.49
CA ALA A 119 26.55 -30.31 8.55
C ALA A 119 27.91 -29.77 8.07
N ILE A 120 28.86 -29.65 9.00
CA ILE A 120 30.29 -29.49 8.68
C ILE A 120 31.11 -30.52 9.46
N VAL A 121 31.55 -31.53 8.69
CA VAL A 121 32.83 -32.28 8.72
C VAL A 121 33.07 -33.36 9.79
N ALA A 122 33.39 -34.54 9.28
CA ALA A 122 33.87 -35.75 9.94
C ALA A 122 35.39 -35.77 10.13
N GLU A 123 35.87 -36.20 11.30
CA GLU A 123 37.05 -37.09 11.50
C GLU A 123 37.21 -37.40 13.01
N ALA A 124 37.01 -38.67 13.41
CA ALA A 124 37.66 -39.40 14.52
C ALA A 124 36.98 -40.77 14.72
#